data_AF-A0A1G6GCA9-F1
#
_entry.id   AF-A0A1G6GCA9-F1
#
_cell.length_a   1.000
_cell.length_b   1.000
_cell.length_c   1.000
_cell.angle_alpha   90.00
_cell.angle_beta   90.00
_cell.angle_gamma   90.00
#
_symmetry.space_group_name_H-M   'P 1'
#
loop_
_entity.id
_entity.type
_entity.pdbx_description
1 polymer ?
#
loop_
_entity_poly.entity_id
_entity_poly.type
_entity_poly.pdbx_seq_one_letter_code
_entity_poly.pdbx_strand_id
1 'polypeptide(L)'
;MKNIFQSLSIATLLGLFVPFISSCSDDEEVFNEWNATYVSLQRNDYLSGNVKKFNLTHDANGIGGDEIKMAFTVKTQKAVSTDMVIALSAKSETEGLDASQIVLSSSQVTLKEGQMTSEEITATVDPTIFASIMEKTSFSFSVSISNVTTNDKNTVISSSLSTLPVIINKAAYCNLKSGIPSNSQLISNRAGWIINVEEGVEGAPNNLIDGKTGTDVALNNKGFWFTVDLGEAKVLTGIKTNHWANAYAPFRGTCKNLCFRLLFFAIKNLCSTFVLQSYSNVRESISKAIKLHTPFGVQRIF
;
A
#
# COMPACT_ATOMS: atom_id res chain seq x y z
N MET A 1 3.14 47.15 48.11
CA MET A 1 1.88 46.93 47.38
C MET A 1 1.06 48.21 47.52
N LYS A 2 0.82 48.91 46.40
CA LYS A 2 0.30 50.28 46.37
C LYS A 2 -1.22 50.30 46.54
N ASN A 3 -1.66 51.15 47.46
CA ASN A 3 -3.04 51.53 47.71
C ASN A 3 -3.59 52.49 46.64
N ILE A 4 -4.91 52.44 46.57
CA ILE A 4 -5.88 53.14 45.72
C ILE A 4 -5.96 54.65 46.01
N PHE A 5 -6.21 55.45 44.96
CA PHE A 5 -6.96 56.73 44.98
C PHE A 5 -7.69 56.82 43.62
N GLN A 6 -9.01 56.62 43.50
CA GLN A 6 -10.13 57.56 43.70
C GLN A 6 -9.99 58.93 42.98
N SER A 7 -10.74 59.17 41.90
CA SER A 7 -12.01 59.95 41.96
C SER A 7 -12.49 60.48 40.58
N LEU A 8 -13.80 60.24 40.35
CA LEU A 8 -14.86 61.10 39.79
C LEU A 8 -14.58 62.09 38.64
N SER A 9 -15.42 62.05 37.59
CA SER A 9 -16.55 63.00 37.40
C SER A 9 -17.31 62.79 36.09
N ILE A 10 -18.61 63.08 36.16
CA ILE A 10 -19.66 62.99 35.14
C ILE A 10 -19.51 64.08 34.07
N ALA A 11 -19.72 63.74 32.80
CA ALA A 11 -20.12 64.69 31.76
C ALA A 11 -21.11 64.02 30.79
N THR A 12 -22.37 64.43 30.91
CA THR A 12 -23.48 64.19 29.98
C THR A 12 -23.25 64.91 28.65
N LEU A 13 -23.45 64.22 27.52
CA LEU A 13 -23.93 64.86 26.30
C LEU A 13 -24.86 63.90 25.53
N LEU A 14 -26.16 64.17 25.62
CA LEU A 14 -27.17 63.72 24.68
C LEU A 14 -26.91 64.45 23.34
N GLY A 15 -26.70 63.68 22.28
CA GLY A 15 -26.54 64.17 20.92
C GLY A 15 -26.98 63.10 19.93
N LEU A 16 -28.25 63.13 19.58
CA LEU A 16 -28.88 62.48 18.42
C LEU A 16 -27.95 62.47 17.22
N PHE A 17 -27.74 61.32 16.53
CA PHE A 17 -27.61 61.25 15.07
C PHE A 17 -27.69 59.79 14.57
N VAL A 18 -28.83 59.51 13.92
CA VAL A 18 -29.13 58.52 12.86
C VAL A 18 -28.87 57.03 13.13
N PRO A 19 -29.91 56.17 13.14
CA PRO A 19 -29.72 54.77 12.83
C PRO A 19 -29.36 54.69 11.34
N PHE A 20 -28.10 54.43 11.01
CA PHE A 20 -27.79 53.85 9.71
C PHE A 20 -28.29 52.40 9.73
N ILE A 21 -29.60 52.26 9.55
CA ILE A 21 -30.17 51.16 8.77
C ILE A 21 -29.55 51.29 7.38
N SER A 22 -28.33 50.76 7.24
CA SER A 22 -27.79 50.39 5.95
C SER A 22 -28.56 49.15 5.49
N SER A 23 -29.79 49.40 5.05
CA SER A 23 -30.51 48.57 4.11
C SER A 23 -29.69 48.58 2.81
N CYS A 24 -28.67 47.73 2.72
CA CYS A 24 -28.31 47.18 1.43
C CYS A 24 -29.32 46.08 1.14
N SER A 25 -30.40 46.48 0.48
CA SER A 25 -31.17 45.58 -0.35
C SER A 25 -30.22 45.03 -1.42
N ASP A 26 -29.92 43.73 -1.39
CA ASP A 26 -30.46 42.86 -2.42
C ASP A 26 -30.20 41.41 -2.05
N ASP A 27 -31.28 40.64 -2.18
CA ASP A 27 -31.40 39.21 -1.99
C ASP A 27 -30.58 38.45 -3.04
N GLU A 28 -29.29 38.29 -2.79
CA GLU A 28 -28.61 37.07 -3.24
C GLU A 28 -28.43 36.19 -2.01
N GLU A 29 -28.81 34.91 -2.08
CA GLU A 29 -28.62 33.98 -0.97
C GLU A 29 -27.12 33.85 -0.66
N VAL A 30 -26.65 34.70 0.24
CA VAL A 30 -25.25 34.80 0.62
C VAL A 30 -24.90 33.51 1.35
N PHE A 31 -24.00 32.74 0.74
CA PHE A 31 -23.37 31.57 1.36
C PHE A 31 -22.93 31.93 2.79
N ASN A 32 -23.41 31.16 3.77
CA ASN A 32 -23.11 31.38 5.18
C ASN A 32 -22.39 30.16 5.73
N GLU A 33 -21.06 30.30 5.89
CA GLU A 33 -20.16 29.25 6.39
C GLU A 33 -20.58 28.65 7.73
N TRP A 34 -21.18 29.45 8.63
CA TRP A 34 -21.61 29.01 9.95
C TRP A 34 -22.88 28.16 9.93
N ASN A 35 -23.72 28.38 8.92
CA ASN A 35 -24.99 27.67 8.75
C ASN A 35 -24.96 26.68 7.58
N ALA A 36 -23.81 26.47 6.94
CA ALA A 36 -23.71 25.64 5.76
C ALA A 36 -23.92 24.15 6.06
N THR A 37 -24.58 23.45 5.14
CA THR A 37 -24.69 21.99 5.14
C THR A 37 -23.45 21.42 4.47
N TYR A 38 -22.44 21.03 5.26
CA TYR A 38 -21.25 20.36 4.73
C TYR A 38 -21.53 18.89 4.45
N VAL A 39 -21.25 18.46 3.22
CA VAL A 39 -21.36 17.08 2.74
C VAL A 39 -19.99 16.42 2.77
N SER A 40 -19.90 15.23 3.36
CA SER A 40 -18.64 14.52 3.59
C SER A 40 -18.79 13.02 3.36
N LEU A 41 -17.66 12.34 3.19
CA LEU A 41 -17.55 10.89 3.17
C LEU A 41 -16.99 10.40 4.50
N GLN A 42 -17.56 9.33 5.03
CA GLN A 42 -17.03 8.65 6.20
C GLN A 42 -17.00 7.14 5.97
N ARG A 43 -15.81 6.56 6.10
CA ARG A 43 -15.62 5.11 6.16
C ARG A 43 -16.21 4.54 7.44
N ASN A 44 -16.69 3.30 7.38
CA ASN A 44 -17.19 2.62 8.59
C ASN A 44 -16.08 2.35 9.61
N ASP A 45 -14.86 2.15 9.14
CA ASP A 45 -13.66 1.92 9.95
C ASP A 45 -12.82 3.20 10.11
N TYR A 46 -13.47 4.36 10.28
CA TYR A 46 -12.84 5.68 10.36
C TYR A 46 -11.78 5.82 11.47
N LEU A 47 -11.77 4.93 12.47
CA LEU A 47 -10.75 4.90 13.53
C LEU A 47 -9.42 4.25 13.08
N SER A 48 -9.40 3.54 11.95
CA SER A 48 -8.22 2.83 11.44
C SER A 48 -7.29 3.71 10.59
N GLY A 49 -7.40 5.03 10.74
CA GLY A 49 -6.63 6.03 10.00
C GLY A 49 -7.27 6.44 8.67
N ASN A 50 -6.86 7.60 8.17
CA ASN A 50 -7.50 8.26 7.03
C ASN A 50 -7.36 7.48 5.71
N VAL A 51 -6.26 6.75 5.52
CA VAL A 51 -6.00 5.95 4.32
C VAL A 51 -6.38 4.50 4.54
N LYS A 52 -7.27 3.96 3.71
CA LYS A 52 -7.61 2.53 3.74
C LYS A 52 -6.45 1.75 3.13
N LYS A 53 -5.99 0.70 3.81
CA LYS A 53 -4.89 -0.14 3.32
C LYS A 53 -5.37 -1.58 3.17
N PHE A 54 -5.06 -2.17 2.04
CA PHE A 54 -5.24 -3.60 1.76
C PHE A 54 -3.87 -4.23 1.50
N ASN A 55 -3.65 -5.43 2.00
CA ASN A 55 -2.41 -6.18 1.82
C ASN A 55 -2.72 -7.51 1.13
N LEU A 56 -2.15 -7.67 -0.06
CA LEU A 56 -2.33 -8.86 -0.88
C LEU A 56 -1.10 -9.75 -0.84
N THR A 57 -1.33 -11.06 -0.87
CA THR A 57 -0.32 -12.09 -1.11
C THR A 57 -0.40 -12.57 -2.55
N HIS A 58 0.69 -13.16 -3.06
CA HIS A 58 0.70 -13.76 -4.40
C HIS A 58 1.50 -15.06 -4.36
N ASP A 59 0.85 -16.18 -4.67
CA ASP A 59 1.49 -17.50 -4.78
C ASP A 59 0.89 -18.29 -5.96
N ALA A 60 1.25 -19.56 -6.10
CA ALA A 60 0.81 -20.44 -7.18
C ALA A 60 -0.71 -20.60 -7.27
N ASN A 61 -1.45 -20.30 -6.20
CA ASN A 61 -2.92 -20.31 -6.18
C ASN A 61 -3.52 -18.97 -6.62
N GLY A 62 -2.69 -17.97 -6.94
CA GLY A 62 -3.10 -16.64 -7.36
C GLY A 62 -2.95 -15.57 -6.29
N ILE A 63 -3.78 -14.53 -6.38
CA ILE A 63 -3.78 -13.40 -5.45
C ILE A 63 -4.68 -13.73 -4.25
N GLY A 64 -4.15 -13.56 -3.05
CA GLY A 64 -4.87 -13.71 -1.79
C GLY A 64 -4.65 -12.52 -0.87
N GLY A 65 -4.98 -12.67 0.41
CA GLY A 65 -4.85 -11.62 1.42
C GLY A 65 -6.18 -10.91 1.68
N ASP A 66 -6.12 -9.60 1.92
CA ASP A 66 -7.29 -8.79 2.24
C ASP A 66 -8.28 -8.74 1.07
N GLU A 67 -9.58 -8.83 1.35
CA GLU A 67 -10.62 -8.47 0.38
C GLU A 67 -10.56 -6.96 0.13
N ILE A 68 -10.40 -6.54 -1.12
CA ILE A 68 -10.39 -5.11 -1.49
C ILE A 68 -11.83 -4.61 -1.52
N LYS A 69 -12.33 -4.27 -0.33
CA LYS A 69 -13.67 -3.72 -0.13
C LYS A 69 -13.62 -2.59 0.90
N MET A 70 -13.96 -1.39 0.48
CA MET A 70 -14.07 -0.22 1.33
C MET A 70 -15.55 0.18 1.44
N ALA A 71 -16.13 0.00 2.63
CA ALA A 71 -17.48 0.47 2.95
C ALA A 71 -17.45 1.89 3.55
N PHE A 72 -18.33 2.75 3.06
CA PHE A 72 -18.44 4.14 3.49
C PHE A 72 -19.86 4.68 3.32
N THR A 73 -20.12 5.83 3.95
CA THR A 73 -21.39 6.55 3.87
C THR A 73 -21.14 8.02 3.51
N VAL A 74 -22.14 8.66 2.92
CA VAL A 74 -22.20 10.13 2.84
C VAL A 74 -22.84 10.65 4.11
N LYS A 75 -22.23 11.70 4.69
CA LYS A 75 -22.71 12.34 5.92
C LYS A 75 -22.81 13.84 5.78
N THR A 76 -23.80 14.40 6.48
CA THR A 76 -23.94 15.81 6.77
C THR A 76 -23.90 16.06 8.27
N GLN A 77 -23.51 17.26 8.68
CA GLN A 77 -23.40 17.62 10.11
C GLN A 77 -24.75 17.83 10.78
N LYS A 78 -25.78 18.06 9.98
CA LYS A 78 -27.17 18.34 10.37
C LYS A 78 -28.11 17.70 9.36
N ALA A 79 -29.35 17.48 9.76
CA ALA A 79 -30.39 16.95 8.88
C ALA A 79 -30.55 17.84 7.64
N VAL A 80 -30.63 17.22 6.45
CA VAL A 80 -30.83 17.96 5.20
C VAL A 80 -32.25 18.53 5.15
N SER A 81 -32.40 19.76 4.69
CA SER A 81 -33.68 20.50 4.62
C SER A 81 -34.50 20.17 3.37
N THR A 82 -33.86 19.58 2.36
CA THR A 82 -34.49 19.08 1.14
C THR A 82 -33.74 17.84 0.68
N ASP A 83 -34.36 17.04 -0.19
CA ASP A 83 -33.70 15.91 -0.83
C ASP A 83 -32.40 16.36 -1.52
N MET A 84 -31.31 15.64 -1.23
CA MET A 84 -29.98 15.91 -1.76
C MET A 84 -29.48 14.68 -2.52
N VAL A 85 -29.00 14.92 -3.74
CA VAL A 85 -28.39 13.91 -4.59
C VAL A 85 -26.88 14.15 -4.64
N ILE A 86 -26.11 13.12 -4.30
CA ILE A 86 -24.65 13.17 -4.24
C ILE A 86 -24.09 12.22 -5.29
N ALA A 87 -23.34 12.75 -6.25
CA ALA A 87 -22.61 11.97 -7.22
C ALA A 87 -21.22 11.61 -6.68
N LEU A 88 -20.82 10.36 -6.90
CA LEU A 88 -19.56 9.78 -6.47
C LEU A 88 -18.72 9.38 -7.68
N SER A 89 -17.41 9.50 -7.56
CA SER A 89 -16.46 9.06 -8.57
C SER A 89 -15.30 8.31 -7.95
N ALA A 90 -14.80 7.29 -8.65
CA ALA A 90 -13.53 6.67 -8.35
C ALA A 90 -12.45 7.20 -9.30
N LYS A 91 -11.25 7.43 -8.78
CA LYS A 91 -10.09 7.88 -9.54
C LYS A 91 -8.92 6.95 -9.26
N SER A 92 -8.31 6.42 -10.31
CA SER A 92 -7.01 5.76 -10.19
C SER A 92 -5.88 6.80 -10.10
N GLU A 93 -4.89 6.51 -9.25
CA GLU A 93 -3.74 7.38 -9.01
C GLU A 93 -2.41 6.71 -9.38
N THR A 94 -2.43 5.44 -9.78
CA THR A 94 -1.23 4.67 -10.13
C THR A 94 -1.43 3.94 -11.45
N GLU A 95 -0.40 3.91 -12.30
CA GLU A 95 -0.38 3.05 -13.48
C GLU A 95 -0.56 1.57 -13.11
N GLY A 96 -1.29 0.81 -13.93
CA GLY A 96 -1.58 -0.60 -13.69
C GLY A 96 -2.84 -0.88 -12.86
N LEU A 97 -3.57 0.17 -12.44
CA LEU A 97 -4.96 0.08 -11.98
C LEU A 97 -5.78 1.06 -12.81
N ASP A 98 -6.71 0.57 -13.63
CA ASP A 98 -7.62 1.43 -14.40
C ASP A 98 -8.82 1.84 -13.54
N ALA A 99 -9.36 3.05 -13.75
CA ALA A 99 -10.52 3.51 -13.00
C ALA A 99 -11.77 2.63 -13.22
N SER A 100 -11.91 2.00 -14.40
CA SER A 100 -12.98 1.06 -14.71
C SER A 100 -12.93 -0.24 -13.90
N GLN A 101 -11.78 -0.55 -13.29
CA GLN A 101 -11.60 -1.72 -12.42
C GLN A 101 -12.03 -1.43 -10.98
N ILE A 102 -12.33 -0.16 -10.65
CA ILE A 102 -12.83 0.25 -9.34
C ILE A 102 -14.35 0.34 -9.41
N VAL A 103 -15.02 -0.64 -8.80
CA VAL A 103 -16.48 -0.76 -8.87
C VAL A 103 -17.10 -0.18 -7.61
N LEU A 104 -17.91 0.87 -7.78
CA LEU A 104 -18.79 1.38 -6.74
C LEU A 104 -20.12 0.63 -6.78
N SER A 105 -20.67 0.26 -5.62
CA SER A 105 -22.02 -0.33 -5.56
C SER A 105 -23.11 0.65 -6.02
N SER A 106 -22.85 1.95 -5.92
CA SER A 106 -23.61 3.01 -6.58
C SER A 106 -22.72 4.22 -6.86
N SER A 107 -22.87 4.84 -8.02
CA SER A 107 -22.21 6.11 -8.37
C SER A 107 -22.97 7.34 -7.90
N GLN A 108 -24.16 7.15 -7.30
CA GLN A 108 -25.00 8.22 -6.80
C GLN A 108 -25.73 7.76 -5.54
N VAL A 109 -25.86 8.66 -4.57
CA VAL A 109 -26.64 8.39 -3.36
C VAL A 109 -27.56 9.57 -3.07
N THR A 110 -28.72 9.26 -2.47
CA THR A 110 -29.72 10.27 -2.10
C THR A 110 -29.83 10.32 -0.59
N LEU A 111 -29.71 11.53 -0.02
CA LEU A 111 -30.15 11.83 1.34
C LEU A 111 -31.54 12.44 1.24
N LYS A 112 -32.52 11.81 1.87
CA LYS A 112 -33.88 12.35 1.96
C LYS A 112 -33.96 13.46 3.00
N GLU A 113 -34.91 14.37 2.82
CA GLU A 113 -35.23 15.39 3.82
C GLU A 113 -35.29 14.77 5.24
N GLY A 114 -34.62 15.43 6.20
CA GLY A 114 -34.50 14.96 7.58
C GLY A 114 -33.35 13.99 7.85
N GLN A 115 -32.69 13.43 6.83
CA GLN A 115 -31.57 12.50 7.01
C GLN A 115 -30.22 13.20 7.19
N MET A 116 -29.29 12.51 7.86
CA MET A 116 -27.90 12.95 8.06
C MET A 116 -26.85 11.96 7.54
N THR A 117 -27.27 10.75 7.20
CA THR A 117 -26.38 9.66 6.80
C THR A 117 -27.09 8.85 5.75
N SER A 118 -26.37 8.54 4.68
CA SER A 118 -26.90 7.78 3.57
C SER A 118 -26.94 6.29 3.87
N GLU A 119 -27.51 5.52 2.95
CA GLU A 119 -27.20 4.09 2.85
C GLU A 119 -25.70 3.87 2.64
N GLU A 120 -25.23 2.67 2.96
CA GLU A 120 -23.85 2.27 2.79
C GLU A 120 -23.51 2.06 1.31
N ILE A 121 -22.36 2.58 0.90
CA ILE A 121 -21.75 2.36 -0.42
C ILE A 121 -20.46 1.59 -0.22
N THR A 122 -20.14 0.74 -1.20
CA THR A 122 -18.88 0.00 -1.23
C THR A 122 -18.08 0.34 -2.49
N ALA A 123 -16.76 0.43 -2.34
CA ALA A 123 -15.82 0.45 -3.43
C ALA A 123 -15.01 -0.84 -3.42
N THR A 124 -14.92 -1.52 -4.56
CA THR A 124 -14.27 -2.83 -4.71
C THR A 124 -13.33 -2.86 -5.90
N VAL A 125 -12.32 -3.73 -5.83
CA VAL A 125 -11.41 -4.04 -6.94
C VAL A 125 -11.20 -5.55 -6.95
N ASP A 126 -11.33 -6.19 -8.11
CA ASP A 126 -11.01 -7.61 -8.25
C ASP A 126 -9.47 -7.80 -8.13
N PRO A 127 -8.97 -8.52 -7.12
CA PRO A 127 -7.53 -8.68 -6.93
C PRO A 127 -6.85 -9.48 -8.06
N THR A 128 -7.59 -10.25 -8.86
CA THR A 128 -7.02 -11.09 -9.93
C THR A 128 -6.36 -10.29 -11.04
N ILE A 129 -6.73 -9.02 -11.22
CA ILE A 129 -6.10 -8.11 -12.19
C ILE A 129 -4.59 -7.93 -11.93
N PHE A 130 -4.15 -8.18 -10.70
CA PHE A 130 -2.75 -8.06 -10.30
C PHE A 130 -1.94 -9.36 -10.47
N ALA A 131 -2.54 -10.46 -10.94
CA ALA A 131 -1.88 -11.77 -11.02
C ALA A 131 -0.70 -11.80 -12.00
N SER A 132 -0.70 -10.97 -13.05
CA SER A 132 0.42 -10.87 -13.99
C SER A 132 1.64 -10.13 -13.42
N ILE A 133 1.46 -9.42 -12.29
CA ILE A 133 2.49 -8.57 -11.68
C ILE A 133 3.25 -9.39 -10.65
N MET A 134 4.46 -9.80 -11.01
CA MET A 134 5.26 -10.71 -10.19
C MET A 134 6.00 -9.97 -9.07
N GLU A 135 6.31 -8.70 -9.30
CA GLU A 135 7.04 -7.85 -8.38
C GLU A 135 6.18 -7.39 -7.19
N LYS A 136 6.86 -6.89 -6.16
CA LYS A 136 6.20 -6.17 -5.07
C LYS A 136 5.81 -4.79 -5.59
N THR A 137 4.52 -4.49 -5.57
CA THR A 137 3.97 -3.25 -6.12
C THR A 137 2.90 -2.68 -5.20
N SER A 138 2.76 -1.37 -5.17
CA SER A 138 1.69 -0.67 -4.46
C SER A 138 0.87 0.13 -5.47
N PHE A 139 -0.45 0.07 -5.33
CA PHE A 139 -1.41 0.82 -6.14
C PHE A 139 -2.21 1.75 -5.23
N SER A 140 -2.64 2.89 -5.75
CA SER A 140 -3.57 3.78 -5.05
C SER A 140 -4.73 4.20 -5.94
N PHE A 141 -5.86 4.41 -5.27
CA PHE A 141 -7.04 5.04 -5.84
C PHE A 141 -7.77 5.83 -4.76
N SER A 142 -8.68 6.68 -5.19
CA SER A 142 -9.54 7.43 -4.28
C SER A 142 -10.99 7.40 -4.74
N VAL A 143 -11.90 7.50 -3.77
CA VAL A 143 -13.32 7.75 -4.02
C VAL A 143 -13.64 9.16 -3.54
N SER A 144 -14.30 9.96 -4.37
CA SER A 144 -14.61 11.35 -4.08
C SER A 144 -16.05 11.71 -4.39
N ILE A 145 -16.54 12.76 -3.72
CA ILE A 145 -17.77 13.45 -4.13
C ILE A 145 -17.46 14.28 -5.37
N SER A 146 -18.14 14.00 -6.48
CA SER A 146 -17.94 14.72 -7.75
C SER A 146 -18.90 15.90 -7.90
N ASN A 147 -20.14 15.74 -7.41
CA ASN A 147 -21.15 16.79 -7.46
C ASN A 147 -22.20 16.58 -6.36
N VAL A 148 -22.85 17.68 -5.95
CA VAL A 148 -24.03 17.67 -5.08
C VAL A 148 -25.14 18.48 -5.76
N THR A 149 -26.32 17.89 -5.89
CA THR A 149 -27.52 18.53 -6.43
C THR A 149 -28.57 18.62 -5.34
N THR A 150 -28.99 19.83 -4.99
CA THR A 150 -29.93 20.12 -3.90
C THR A 150 -30.58 21.49 -4.12
N ASN A 151 -31.75 21.70 -3.52
CA ASN A 151 -32.40 23.01 -3.48
C ASN A 151 -31.91 23.88 -2.31
N ASP A 152 -31.16 23.32 -1.35
CA ASP A 152 -30.50 24.08 -0.28
C ASP A 152 -29.24 24.77 -0.82
N LYS A 153 -29.35 26.06 -1.15
CA LYS A 153 -28.24 26.85 -1.71
C LYS A 153 -27.07 27.03 -0.75
N ASN A 154 -27.26 26.80 0.56
CA ASN A 154 -26.18 26.86 1.55
C ASN A 154 -25.54 25.48 1.80
N THR A 155 -25.39 24.67 0.75
CA THR A 155 -24.75 23.35 0.79
C THR A 155 -23.34 23.40 0.20
N VAL A 156 -22.37 22.79 0.88
CA VAL A 156 -20.97 22.77 0.42
C VAL A 156 -20.36 21.38 0.58
N ILE A 157 -19.56 20.98 -0.40
CA ILE A 157 -18.73 19.77 -0.31
C ILE A 157 -17.55 20.06 0.64
N SER A 158 -17.36 19.22 1.66
CA SER A 158 -16.25 19.36 2.60
C SER A 158 -14.89 19.34 1.89
N SER A 159 -14.04 20.32 2.17
CA SER A 159 -12.69 20.41 1.59
C SER A 159 -11.73 19.34 2.11
N SER A 160 -11.96 18.80 3.31
CA SER A 160 -11.07 17.83 3.97
C SER A 160 -11.62 16.41 4.02
N LEU A 161 -12.93 16.22 3.87
CA LEU A 161 -13.60 14.93 4.02
C LEU A 161 -14.38 14.51 2.77
N SER A 162 -14.14 15.12 1.61
CA SER A 162 -14.79 14.75 0.35
C SER A 162 -14.13 13.61 -0.40
N THR A 163 -12.96 13.14 0.07
CA THR A 163 -12.16 12.12 -0.61
C THR A 163 -11.71 11.05 0.36
N LEU A 164 -11.88 9.78 -0.03
CA LEU A 164 -11.42 8.60 0.70
C LEU A 164 -10.26 7.94 -0.05
N PRO A 165 -9.01 8.08 0.43
CA PRO A 165 -7.84 7.49 -0.20
C PRO A 165 -7.68 6.01 0.18
N VAL A 166 -7.23 5.22 -0.80
CA VAL A 166 -6.99 3.78 -0.68
C VAL A 166 -5.60 3.42 -1.21
N ILE A 167 -4.90 2.54 -0.49
CA ILE A 167 -3.65 1.91 -0.93
C ILE A 167 -3.82 0.40 -0.91
N ILE A 168 -3.45 -0.24 -2.01
CA ILE A 168 -3.36 -1.70 -2.16
C ILE A 168 -1.88 -2.05 -2.21
N ASN A 169 -1.39 -2.78 -1.21
CA ASN A 169 -0.02 -3.27 -1.15
C ASN A 169 0.01 -4.72 -1.58
N LYS A 170 0.58 -4.98 -2.75
CA LYS A 170 0.75 -6.33 -3.26
C LYS A 170 2.14 -6.86 -2.94
N ALA A 171 2.21 -8.01 -2.28
CA ALA A 171 3.47 -8.73 -2.16
C ALA A 171 3.95 -9.25 -3.52
N ALA A 172 5.26 -9.39 -3.65
CA ALA A 172 5.85 -10.13 -4.77
C ALA A 172 5.39 -11.60 -4.73
N TYR A 173 5.37 -12.23 -5.91
CA TYR A 173 5.07 -13.65 -6.05
C TYR A 173 6.04 -14.50 -5.20
N CYS A 174 5.47 -15.40 -4.39
CA CYS A 174 6.25 -16.22 -3.46
C CYS A 174 5.58 -17.59 -3.21
N ASN A 175 6.19 -18.65 -3.73
CA ASN A 175 5.75 -20.04 -3.44
C ASN A 175 6.48 -20.67 -2.27
N LEU A 176 7.40 -19.95 -1.64
CA LEU A 176 8.10 -20.47 -0.48
C LEU A 176 7.21 -20.38 0.76
N LYS A 177 6.90 -21.54 1.34
CA LYS A 177 6.18 -21.67 2.59
C LYS A 177 7.07 -22.40 3.59
N SER A 178 7.02 -22.00 4.85
CA SER A 178 7.68 -22.75 5.92
C SER A 178 6.92 -24.05 6.16
N GLY A 179 7.64 -25.15 6.32
CA GLY A 179 7.06 -26.47 6.58
C GLY A 179 7.81 -27.58 5.85
N ILE A 180 7.31 -28.81 6.02
CA ILE A 180 7.80 -30.00 5.32
C ILE A 180 6.82 -30.30 4.18
N PRO A 181 7.24 -30.28 2.90
CA PRO A 181 6.37 -30.64 1.79
C PRO A 181 5.88 -32.09 1.90
N SER A 182 4.64 -32.35 1.50
CA SER A 182 4.11 -33.72 1.40
C SER A 182 4.93 -34.55 0.42
N ASN A 183 5.12 -35.85 0.71
CA ASN A 183 5.89 -36.78 -0.11
C ASN A 183 7.32 -36.30 -0.43
N SER A 184 7.97 -35.57 0.50
CA SER A 184 9.35 -35.14 0.32
C SER A 184 10.34 -36.14 0.92
N GLN A 185 11.44 -36.38 0.20
CA GLN A 185 12.60 -37.10 0.69
C GLN A 185 13.85 -36.23 0.48
N LEU A 186 14.76 -36.22 1.47
CA LEU A 186 16.04 -35.55 1.30
C LEU A 186 16.87 -36.28 0.25
N ILE A 187 17.43 -35.52 -0.68
CA ILE A 187 18.42 -36.04 -1.64
C ILE A 187 19.66 -36.44 -0.84
N SER A 188 19.97 -37.73 -0.82
CA SER A 188 21.08 -38.30 -0.05
C SER A 188 22.42 -38.17 -0.77
N ASN A 189 22.45 -38.42 -2.08
CA ASN A 189 23.66 -38.26 -2.89
C ASN A 189 23.76 -36.83 -3.45
N ARG A 190 24.77 -36.10 -2.98
CA ARG A 190 25.08 -34.72 -3.39
C ARG A 190 26.52 -34.58 -3.90
N ALA A 191 27.18 -35.70 -4.22
CA ALA A 191 28.61 -35.72 -4.57
C ALA A 191 28.93 -34.92 -5.84
N GLY A 192 27.95 -34.71 -6.73
CA GLY A 192 28.09 -33.90 -7.94
C GLY A 192 27.60 -32.45 -7.79
N TRP A 193 27.21 -32.02 -6.59
CA TRP A 193 26.73 -30.65 -6.39
C TRP A 193 27.90 -29.70 -6.22
N ILE A 194 27.83 -28.54 -6.87
CA ILE A 194 28.85 -27.50 -6.77
C ILE A 194 28.26 -26.34 -5.97
N ILE A 195 28.95 -25.98 -4.89
CA ILE A 195 28.54 -24.90 -3.98
C ILE A 195 29.51 -23.74 -4.12
N ASN A 196 28.99 -22.56 -4.39
CA ASN A 196 29.75 -21.32 -4.29
C ASN A 196 29.13 -20.49 -3.18
N VAL A 197 29.97 -19.85 -2.38
CA VAL A 197 29.55 -18.87 -1.38
C VAL A 197 30.16 -17.53 -1.75
N GLU A 198 29.50 -16.45 -1.33
CA GLU A 198 30.02 -15.10 -1.47
C GLU A 198 31.38 -14.94 -0.80
N GLU A 199 32.18 -14.02 -1.33
CA GLU A 199 33.48 -13.68 -0.74
C GLU A 199 33.32 -13.20 0.72
N GLY A 200 34.22 -13.68 1.58
CA GLY A 200 34.25 -13.34 3.00
C GLY A 200 33.38 -14.21 3.90
N VAL A 201 32.61 -15.17 3.37
CA VAL A 201 31.93 -16.21 4.16
C VAL A 201 32.97 -17.13 4.80
N GLU A 202 32.83 -17.36 6.10
CA GLU A 202 33.65 -18.30 6.87
C GLU A 202 33.16 -19.74 6.65
N GLY A 203 34.09 -20.70 6.62
CA GLY A 203 33.79 -22.11 6.38
C GLY A 203 33.92 -22.56 4.92
N ALA A 204 33.99 -23.86 4.70
CA ALA A 204 34.09 -24.42 3.35
C ALA A 204 32.70 -24.50 2.71
N PRO A 205 32.53 -24.17 1.41
CA PRO A 205 31.23 -24.23 0.73
C PRO A 205 30.53 -25.60 0.86
N ASN A 206 31.30 -26.69 0.85
CA ASN A 206 30.78 -28.05 0.96
C ASN A 206 30.14 -28.36 2.32
N ASN A 207 30.39 -27.55 3.37
CA ASN A 207 29.73 -27.70 4.67
C ASN A 207 28.20 -27.53 4.56
N LEU A 208 27.69 -26.85 3.51
CA LEU A 208 26.26 -26.73 3.27
C LEU A 208 25.57 -28.05 2.86
N ILE A 209 26.33 -29.04 2.38
CA ILE A 209 25.79 -30.27 1.78
C ILE A 209 26.38 -31.56 2.33
N ASP A 210 27.41 -31.49 3.18
CA ASP A 210 28.17 -32.64 3.68
C ASP A 210 27.37 -33.59 4.60
N GLY A 211 26.21 -33.15 5.10
CA GLY A 211 25.35 -33.93 5.98
C GLY A 211 25.90 -34.11 7.40
N LYS A 212 26.96 -33.40 7.76
CA LYS A 212 27.59 -33.48 9.09
C LYS A 212 26.99 -32.45 10.04
N THR A 213 27.09 -32.74 11.33
CA THR A 213 26.82 -31.79 12.41
C THR A 213 28.16 -31.22 12.89
N GLY A 214 28.22 -29.92 13.17
CA GLY A 214 29.45 -29.26 13.64
C GLY A 214 30.34 -28.71 12.53
N THR A 215 29.87 -28.74 11.28
CA THR A 215 30.40 -27.97 10.16
C THR A 215 29.35 -26.93 9.76
N ASP A 216 29.79 -25.71 9.46
CA ASP A 216 28.91 -24.63 9.06
C ASP A 216 29.59 -23.70 8.05
N VAL A 217 28.76 -22.84 7.45
CA VAL A 217 29.21 -21.62 6.81
C VAL A 217 28.53 -20.45 7.51
N ALA A 218 29.28 -19.39 7.77
CA ALA A 218 28.79 -18.27 8.56
C ALA A 218 29.33 -16.95 8.06
N LEU A 219 28.59 -15.88 8.34
CA LEU A 219 29.04 -14.52 8.13
C LEU A 219 28.55 -13.65 9.28
N ASN A 220 29.48 -12.97 9.94
CA ASN A 220 29.19 -12.20 11.14
C ASN A 220 28.38 -10.93 10.82
N ASN A 221 27.29 -10.73 11.55
CA ASN A 221 26.45 -9.52 11.54
C ASN A 221 25.82 -9.12 10.19
N LYS A 222 25.83 -10.01 9.18
CA LYS A 222 25.14 -9.81 7.90
C LYS A 222 24.74 -11.14 7.28
N GLY A 223 23.70 -11.13 6.45
CA GLY A 223 23.38 -12.24 5.56
C GLY A 223 24.45 -12.43 4.48
N PHE A 224 24.48 -13.62 3.88
CA PHE A 224 25.38 -13.96 2.77
C PHE A 224 24.63 -14.67 1.65
N TRP A 225 25.25 -14.68 0.47
CA TRP A 225 24.77 -15.39 -0.69
C TRP A 225 25.51 -16.69 -0.94
N PHE A 226 24.78 -17.69 -1.43
CA PHE A 226 25.37 -18.90 -1.97
C PHE A 226 24.60 -19.39 -3.18
N THR A 227 25.28 -20.19 -3.99
CA THR A 227 24.70 -20.87 -5.13
C THR A 227 24.92 -22.36 -5.05
N VAL A 228 23.94 -23.12 -5.51
CA VAL A 228 24.03 -24.58 -5.63
C VAL A 228 23.77 -24.95 -7.09
N ASP A 229 24.76 -25.58 -7.73
CA ASP A 229 24.56 -26.32 -8.97
C ASP A 229 24.28 -27.78 -8.61
N LEU A 230 23.15 -28.31 -9.08
CA LEU A 230 22.72 -29.68 -8.80
C LEU A 230 23.33 -30.71 -9.77
N GLY A 231 24.09 -30.25 -10.77
CA GLY A 231 24.71 -31.04 -11.84
C GLY A 231 23.74 -31.50 -12.93
N GLU A 232 22.46 -31.66 -12.60
CA GLU A 232 21.40 -32.04 -13.52
C GLU A 232 20.06 -31.39 -13.12
N ALA A 233 19.11 -31.39 -14.05
CA ALA A 233 17.76 -30.90 -13.78
C ALA A 233 17.08 -31.80 -12.74
N LYS A 234 16.64 -31.21 -11.62
CA LYS A 234 15.92 -31.90 -10.55
C LYS A 234 14.65 -31.13 -10.19
N VAL A 235 13.58 -31.86 -9.91
CA VAL A 235 12.36 -31.29 -9.32
C VAL A 235 12.55 -31.22 -7.81
N LEU A 236 12.63 -30.01 -7.27
CA LEU A 236 12.73 -29.77 -5.84
C LEU A 236 11.37 -29.37 -5.27
N THR A 237 10.94 -30.03 -4.20
CA THR A 237 9.69 -29.69 -3.49
C THR A 237 9.91 -28.72 -2.33
N GLY A 238 11.16 -28.56 -1.88
CA GLY A 238 11.52 -27.65 -0.81
C GLY A 238 13.02 -27.69 -0.50
N ILE A 239 13.44 -26.83 0.42
CA ILE A 239 14.81 -26.75 0.92
C ILE A 239 14.76 -26.89 2.43
N LYS A 240 15.57 -27.81 2.97
CA LYS A 240 15.80 -27.93 4.41
C LYS A 240 17.10 -27.22 4.75
N THR A 241 17.02 -26.26 5.66
CA THR A 241 18.21 -25.64 6.25
C THR A 241 18.39 -26.15 7.68
N ASN A 242 19.64 -26.45 8.04
CA ASN A 242 20.03 -26.65 9.43
C ASN A 242 20.74 -25.37 9.88
N HIS A 243 20.45 -24.93 11.11
CA HIS A 243 21.04 -23.72 11.67
C HIS A 243 21.40 -23.99 13.13
N TRP A 244 22.42 -23.28 13.63
CA TRP A 244 22.97 -23.52 14.96
C TRP A 244 21.97 -23.22 16.09
N ALA A 245 21.17 -22.17 15.94
CA ALA A 245 20.02 -21.87 16.80
C ALA A 245 18.97 -21.08 16.04
N ASN A 246 17.73 -21.02 16.57
CA ASN A 246 16.60 -20.34 15.91
C ASN A 246 16.89 -18.89 15.51
N ALA A 247 17.74 -18.18 16.27
CA ALA A 247 18.14 -16.80 15.97
C ALA A 247 18.98 -16.66 14.69
N TYR A 248 19.60 -17.75 14.21
CA TYR A 248 20.40 -17.83 12.99
C TYR A 248 19.64 -18.44 11.81
N ALA A 249 18.37 -18.82 12.01
CA ALA A 249 17.54 -19.30 10.93
C ALA A 249 17.27 -18.16 9.93
N PRO A 250 17.19 -18.45 8.61
CA PRO A 250 16.73 -17.45 7.64
C PRO A 250 15.32 -16.99 8.03
N PHE A 251 15.18 -15.74 8.46
CA PHE A 251 13.87 -15.14 8.69
C PHE A 251 13.15 -14.97 7.37
N ARG A 252 11.80 -15.11 7.39
CA ARG A 252 10.93 -15.01 6.21
C ARG A 252 11.36 -13.83 5.34
N GLY A 253 12.12 -14.13 4.28
CA GLY A 253 12.55 -13.14 3.33
C GLY A 253 11.30 -12.48 2.78
N THR A 254 11.21 -11.16 2.89
CA THR A 254 10.32 -10.44 1.98
C THR A 254 10.73 -10.90 0.59
N CYS A 255 9.79 -11.45 -0.19
CA CYS A 255 10.02 -12.02 -1.51
C CYS A 255 10.38 -10.92 -2.54
N LYS A 256 11.13 -9.89 -2.13
CA LYS A 256 11.33 -8.64 -2.86
C LYS A 256 12.06 -8.81 -4.18
N ASN A 257 12.67 -9.98 -4.45
CA ASN A 257 13.12 -10.43 -5.76
C ASN A 257 13.42 -11.95 -5.77
N LEU A 258 12.73 -12.74 -4.93
CA LEU A 258 12.83 -14.20 -4.95
C LEU A 258 11.79 -14.81 -5.90
N CYS A 259 11.55 -14.14 -7.02
CA CYS A 259 10.88 -14.75 -8.15
C CYS A 259 11.80 -15.84 -8.68
N PHE A 260 11.52 -17.09 -8.32
CA PHE A 260 11.86 -18.20 -9.19
C PHE A 260 11.23 -17.91 -10.55
N ARG A 261 12.00 -17.33 -11.48
CA ARG A 261 11.78 -17.58 -12.90
C ARG A 261 12.08 -19.05 -13.12
N LEU A 262 11.09 -19.90 -12.87
CA LEU A 262 10.97 -21.16 -13.59
C LEU A 262 10.72 -20.78 -15.05
N LEU A 263 11.79 -20.41 -15.76
CA LEU A 263 11.80 -20.53 -17.21
C LEU A 263 11.79 -22.03 -17.47
N PHE A 264 10.61 -22.60 -17.69
CA PHE A 264 10.50 -23.80 -18.51
C PHE A 264 10.99 -23.42 -19.91
N PHE A 265 12.29 -23.45 -20.11
CA PHE A 265 12.84 -23.59 -21.44
C PHE A 265 13.27 -25.03 -21.59
N ALA A 266 12.48 -25.76 -22.38
CA ALA A 266 13.00 -26.87 -23.14
C ALA A 266 14.07 -26.31 -24.10
N ILE A 267 15.30 -26.13 -23.60
CA ILE A 267 16.47 -25.88 -24.43
C ILE A 267 17.54 -26.86 -23.98
N LYS A 268 17.84 -27.79 -24.87
CA LYS A 268 19.02 -28.65 -24.82
C LYS A 268 20.26 -27.80 -24.53
N ASN A 269 21.01 -28.17 -23.49
CA ASN A 269 22.30 -27.61 -23.07
C ASN A 269 22.26 -26.16 -22.54
N LEU A 270 22.39 -25.98 -21.22
CA LEU A 270 23.29 -25.04 -20.52
C LEU A 270 22.99 -25.04 -19.00
N CYS A 271 24.05 -24.94 -18.20
CA CYS A 271 24.13 -25.21 -16.76
C CYS A 271 23.09 -24.50 -15.86
N SER A 272 22.69 -25.18 -14.78
CA SER A 272 21.62 -24.77 -13.86
C SER A 272 22.20 -24.26 -12.53
N THR A 273 22.21 -22.94 -12.30
CA THR A 273 22.65 -22.33 -11.03
C THR A 273 21.45 -21.79 -10.24
N PHE A 274 21.28 -22.22 -8.98
CA PHE A 274 20.27 -21.68 -8.05
C PHE A 274 20.89 -20.64 -7.12
N VAL A 275 20.18 -19.54 -6.81
CA VAL A 275 20.61 -18.47 -5.88
C VAL A 275 19.63 -18.39 -4.70
N LEU A 276 20.13 -18.45 -3.46
CA LEU A 276 19.32 -18.33 -2.22
C LEU A 276 19.66 -17.06 -1.44
N GLN A 277 18.63 -16.29 -1.08
CA GLN A 277 18.74 -15.03 -0.35
C GLN A 277 18.41 -15.20 1.13
N SER A 278 19.23 -14.64 2.01
CA SER A 278 18.85 -14.34 3.40
C SER A 278 19.03 -12.83 3.65
N TYR A 279 18.03 -12.15 4.22
CA TYR A 279 18.11 -10.71 4.51
C TYR A 279 18.21 -10.44 6.01
N SER A 280 19.11 -9.52 6.36
CA SER A 280 19.09 -8.74 7.59
C SER A 280 19.16 -7.24 7.25
N ASN A 281 18.07 -6.52 7.56
CA ASN A 281 17.89 -5.07 7.66
C ASN A 281 17.99 -4.14 6.42
N VAL A 282 17.12 -3.13 6.49
CA VAL A 282 16.65 -2.19 5.47
C VAL A 282 17.59 -1.01 5.28
N ARG A 283 17.99 -0.71 4.04
CA ARG A 283 18.08 0.67 3.54
C ARG A 283 17.94 0.74 2.02
N GLU A 284 17.01 1.60 1.62
CA GLU A 284 16.82 2.27 0.32
C GLU A 284 16.48 1.45 -0.94
N SER A 285 15.26 1.72 -1.41
CA SER A 285 14.83 1.59 -2.79
C SER A 285 15.69 2.48 -3.72
N ILE A 286 15.70 2.13 -5.01
CA ILE A 286 16.10 2.92 -6.20
C ILE A 286 17.45 2.51 -6.82
N SER A 287 17.38 1.63 -7.83
CA SER A 287 17.96 1.93 -9.15
C SER A 287 17.28 1.04 -10.21
N LYS A 288 16.86 1.69 -11.29
CA LYS A 288 15.92 1.22 -12.32
C LYS A 288 16.48 0.11 -13.21
N ALA A 289 15.55 -0.67 -13.75
CA ALA A 289 15.74 -1.61 -14.84
C ALA A 289 16.15 -0.91 -16.16
N ILE A 290 17.25 -1.40 -16.75
CA ILE A 290 17.42 -1.87 -18.14
C ILE A 290 17.42 -0.85 -19.33
N LYS A 291 18.60 -0.87 -20.00
CA LYS A 291 18.94 -0.67 -21.44
C LYS A 291 18.86 0.71 -22.10
N LEU A 292 19.99 1.12 -22.72
CA LEU A 292 20.09 1.26 -24.18
C LEU A 292 21.55 1.25 -24.66
N HIS A 293 21.73 1.15 -25.97
CA HIS A 293 22.80 0.52 -26.77
C HIS A 293 24.25 1.08 -26.73
N THR A 294 25.17 0.18 -27.08
CA THR A 294 26.55 0.26 -27.66
C THR A 294 26.94 1.53 -28.46
N PRO A 295 28.22 1.70 -28.90
CA PRO A 295 29.56 1.43 -28.34
C PRO A 295 30.41 2.75 -28.35
N PHE A 296 31.75 2.69 -28.47
CA PHE A 296 32.76 3.77 -28.38
C PHE A 296 33.19 4.09 -26.94
N GLY A 297 34.45 4.29 -26.61
CA GLY A 297 35.66 4.43 -27.40
C GLY A 297 36.77 4.85 -26.43
N VAL A 298 37.98 4.42 -26.72
CA VAL A 298 39.24 4.74 -26.04
C VAL A 298 39.35 6.23 -25.70
N GLN A 299 39.80 6.56 -24.47
CA GLN A 299 40.95 7.46 -24.25
C GLN A 299 41.37 7.51 -22.77
N ARG A 300 42.64 7.14 -22.53
CA ARG A 300 43.46 7.71 -21.45
C ARG A 300 43.55 9.21 -21.68
N ILE A 301 43.65 10.01 -20.61
CA ILE A 301 44.51 11.21 -20.52
C ILE A 301 44.72 11.51 -19.01
N PHE A 302 46.01 11.53 -18.64
CA PHE A 302 46.71 11.83 -17.37
C PHE A 302 46.18 11.27 -16.04
#